data_AF-A0A847APL5-F1
#
_entry.id   AF-A0A847APL5-F1
#
_cell.length_a   1.000
_cell.length_b   1.000
_cell.length_c   1.000
_cell.angle_alpha   90.00
_cell.angle_beta   90.00
_cell.angle_gamma   90.00
#
_symmetry.space_group_name_H-M   'P 1'
#
loop_
_entity.id
_entity.type
_entity.pdbx_description
1 polymer ?
#
loop_
_entity_poly.entity_id
_entity_poly.type
_entity_poly.pdbx_seq_one_letter_code
_entity_poly.pdbx_strand_id
1 'polypeptide(L)' 'MFTIQTKLELKNGNPKAFKEVFRLLYPRLKGYCRLFISDINEVEDIIQESFLVLWERRDSIDPNRRIESFLFVV' A
#
# COMPACT_ATOMS: atom_id res chain seq x y z
N MET A 1 -11.27 -0.21 -6.69
CA MET A 1 -10.30 0.67 -7.37
C MET A 1 -10.33 2.00 -6.65
N PHE A 2 -9.19 2.56 -6.25
CA PHE A 2 -9.13 3.81 -5.49
C PHE A 2 -9.50 5.02 -6.35
N THR A 3 -10.24 5.96 -5.76
CA THR A 3 -10.60 7.21 -6.44
C THR A 3 -9.40 8.15 -6.54
N ILE A 4 -9.47 9.13 -7.45
CA ILE A 4 -8.47 10.22 -7.51
C ILE A 4 -8.45 10.99 -6.17
N GLN A 5 -9.60 11.17 -5.54
CA GLN A 5 -9.72 11.83 -4.25
C GLN A 5 -8.92 11.08 -3.16
N THR A 6 -9.06 9.76 -3.06
CA THR A 6 -8.30 8.94 -2.09
C THR A 6 -6.79 9.11 -2.28
N LYS A 7 -6.31 9.20 -3.54
CA LYS A 7 -4.89 9.39 -3.86
C LYS A 7 -4.39 10.78 -3.46
N LEU A 8 -5.18 11.82 -3.72
CA LEU A 8 -4.86 13.19 -3.31
C LEU A 8 -4.82 13.33 -1.80
N GLU A 9 -5.79 12.72 -1.11
CA GLU A 9 -5.83 12.72 0.35
C GLU A 9 -4.65 11.95 0.95
N LEU A 10 -4.31 10.80 0.39
CA LEU A 10 -3.12 10.04 0.79
C LEU A 10 -1.84 10.86 0.58
N LYS A 11 -1.70 11.49 -0.59
CA LYS A 11 -0.58 12.39 -0.90
C LYS A 11 -0.47 13.54 0.10
N ASN A 12 -1.59 14.14 0.48
CA ASN A 12 -1.65 15.20 1.48
C ASN A 12 -1.47 14.71 2.93
N GLY A 13 -1.19 13.42 3.14
CA GLY A 13 -0.96 12.86 4.48
C GLY A 13 -2.24 12.66 5.29
N ASN A 14 -3.40 12.43 4.67
CA ASN A 14 -4.62 12.07 5.38
C ASN A 14 -4.54 10.63 5.92
N PRO A 15 -4.51 10.41 7.25
CA PRO A 15 -4.42 9.06 7.81
C PRO A 15 -5.64 8.18 7.50
N LYS A 16 -6.82 8.78 7.26
CA LYS A 16 -8.03 8.03 6.90
C LYS A 16 -7.89 7.41 5.50
N ALA A 17 -7.36 8.17 4.55
CA ALA A 17 -7.09 7.67 3.20
C ALA A 17 -6.03 6.56 3.21
N PHE A 18 -4.96 6.71 4.01
CA PHE A 18 -3.97 5.65 4.20
C PHE A 18 -4.58 4.39 4.80
N LYS A 19 -5.40 4.52 5.85
CA LYS A 19 -6.11 3.39 6.46
C LYS A 19 -7.04 2.67 5.48
N GLU A 20 -7.73 3.40 4.61
CA GLU A 20 -8.57 2.84 3.56
C GLU A 20 -7.73 2.02 2.55
N VAL A 21 -6.61 2.59 2.08
CA VAL A 21 -5.67 1.92 1.17
C VAL A 21 -5.09 0.65 1.80
N PHE A 22 -4.64 0.73 3.05
CA PHE A 22 -4.13 -0.40 3.81
C PHE A 22 -5.17 -1.52 3.91
N ARG A 23 -6.38 -1.20 4.38
CA ARG A 23 -7.45 -2.18 4.59
C ARG A 23 -7.81 -2.95 3.32
N LEU A 24 -7.79 -2.28 2.17
CA LEU A 24 -8.17 -2.88 0.89
C LEU A 24 -7.05 -3.69 0.23
N LEU A 25 -5.79 -3.28 0.39
CA LEU A 25 -4.65 -3.95 -0.26
C LEU A 25 -3.99 -5.02 0.60
N TYR A 26 -3.99 -4.87 1.93
CA TYR A 26 -3.38 -5.83 2.85
C TYR A 26 -3.79 -7.29 2.60
N PRO A 27 -5.09 -7.67 2.54
CA PRO A 27 -5.47 -9.07 2.33
C PRO A 27 -5.02 -9.62 0.97
N ARG A 28 -4.96 -8.75 -0.06
CA ARG A 28 -4.51 -9.13 -1.40
C ARG A 28 -3.00 -9.36 -1.44
N LEU A 29 -2.23 -8.46 -0.83
CA LEU A 29 -0.77 -8.60 -0.71
C LEU A 29 -0.40 -9.81 0.15
N LYS A 30 -1.08 -10.02 1.28
CA LYS A 30 -0.88 -11.20 2.13
C LYS A 30 -1.14 -12.49 1.36
N GLY A 31 -2.23 -12.56 0.61
CA GLY A 31 -2.52 -13.72 -0.26
C GLY A 31 -1.43 -13.96 -1.30
N TYR A 32 -0.91 -12.90 -1.91
CA TYR A 32 0.15 -12.97 -2.93
C TYR A 32 1.51 -13.38 -2.35
N CYS A 33 1.98 -12.73 -1.27
CA CYS A 33 3.25 -13.05 -0.62
C CYS A 33 3.29 -14.49 -0.09
N ARG A 34 2.16 -15.01 0.39
CA ARG A 34 2.03 -16.42 0.84
C ARG A 34 2.25 -17.46 -0.27
N LEU A 35 2.25 -17.07 -1.54
CA LEU A 35 2.62 -17.97 -2.64
C LEU A 35 4.13 -18.22 -2.70
N PHE A 36 4.93 -17.36 -2.06
CA PHE A 36 6.39 -17.38 -2.14
C PHE A 36 7.05 -17.56 -0.76
N ILE A 37 6.40 -17.12 0.30
CA ILE A 37 6.94 -17.09 1.67
C ILE A 37 6.04 -17.93 2.58
N SER A 38 6.64 -18.90 3.26
CA SER A 38 5.91 -19.82 4.15
C SER A 38 5.72 -19.28 5.56
N ASP A 39 6.65 -18.45 6.04
CA ASP A 39 6.55 -17.81 7.35
C ASP A 39 5.56 -16.64 7.29
N ILE A 40 4.50 -16.72 8.10
CA ILE A 40 3.48 -15.69 8.14
C ILE A 40 3.97 -14.39 8.78
N ASN A 41 4.92 -14.45 9.71
CA ASN A 41 5.47 -13.27 10.36
C ASN A 41 6.30 -12.47 9.35
N GLU A 42 7.14 -13.16 8.57
CA GLU A 42 7.92 -12.55 7.49
C GLU A 42 7.01 -11.89 6.43
N VAL A 43 5.91 -12.55 6.05
CA VAL A 43 4.90 -11.95 5.16
C VAL A 43 4.30 -10.67 5.76
N GLU A 44 3.98 -10.68 7.04
CA GLU A 44 3.40 -9.52 7.72
C GLU A 44 4.38 -8.36 7.82
N ASP A 45 5.64 -8.63 8.12
CA ASP A 45 6.71 -7.64 8.22
C ASP A 45 6.96 -6.95 6.86
N ILE A 46 7.10 -7.72 5.78
CA ILE A 46 7.30 -7.19 4.42
C ILE A 46 6.14 -6.27 4.01
N ILE A 47 4.90 -6.67 4.31
CA ILE A 47 3.73 -5.87 3.99
C ILE A 47 3.73 -4.58 4.81
N GLN A 48 4.04 -4.65 6.10
CA GLN A 48 4.13 -3.47 6.96
C GLN A 48 5.18 -2.49 6.45
N GLU A 49 6.40 -2.96 6.13
CA GLU A 49 7.46 -2.14 5.55
C GLU A 49 7.05 -1.51 4.23
N SER A 50 6.39 -2.27 3.34
CA SER A 50 5.87 -1.75 2.07
C SER A 50 4.90 -0.57 2.27
N PHE A 51 4.02 -0.67 3.26
CA PHE A 51 3.08 0.41 3.59
C PHE A 51 3.76 1.60 4.29
N LEU A 52 4.82 1.38 5.08
CA LEU A 52 5.64 2.46 5.63
C LEU A 52 6.34 3.24 4.51
N VAL A 53 6.98 2.55 3.56
CA VAL A 53 7.62 3.17 2.39
C VAL A 53 6.59 3.95 1.57
N LEU A 54 5.38 3.42 1.37
CA LEU A 54 4.29 4.14 0.71
C LEU A 54 3.95 5.45 1.44
N TRP A 55 3.88 5.43 2.77
CA TRP A 55 3.58 6.61 3.58
C TRP A 55 4.69 7.66 3.53
N GLU A 56 5.95 7.22 3.67
CA GLU A 56 7.11 8.11 3.59
C GLU A 56 7.22 8.78 2.23
N ARG A 57 6.96 8.04 1.15
CA ARG A 57 7.03 8.52 -0.24
C ARG A 57 5.72 9.06 -0.78
N ARG A 58 4.69 9.27 0.06
CA ARG A 58 3.35 9.69 -0.38
C ARG A 58 3.33 10.95 -1.25
N ASP A 59 4.29 11.85 -1.05
CA ASP A 59 4.42 13.09 -1.82
C ASP A 59 4.73 12.84 -3.32
N SER A 60 5.33 11.68 -3.62
CA SER A 60 5.64 11.21 -4.98
C SER A 60 4.46 10.53 -5.68
N ILE A 61 3.32 10.34 -5.00
CA ILE A 61 2.13 9.72 -5.59
C ILE A 61 1.62 10.58 -6.75
N ASP A 62 1.46 9.92 -7.90
CA ASP A 62 0.77 10.44 -9.08
C ASP A 62 -0.70 9.95 -9.05
N PRO A 63 -1.69 10.85 -8.86
CA PRO A 63 -3.11 10.47 -8.82
C PRO A 63 -3.61 9.80 -10.10
N ASN A 64 -2.92 9.98 -11.22
CA ASN A 64 -3.26 9.38 -12.50
C ASN A 64 -2.77 7.94 -12.64
N ARG A 65 -1.85 7.49 -11.77
CA ARG A 65 -1.34 6.11 -11.73
C ARG A 65 -2.08 5.26 -10.71
N ARG A 66 -2.00 3.93 -10.87
CA ARG A 66 -2.53 2.98 -9.89
C ARG A 66 -1.65 2.97 -8.63
N ILE A 67 -2.25 3.06 -7.45
CA ILE A 67 -1.52 2.96 -6.17
C ILE A 67 -0.86 1.59 -6.07
N GLU A 68 -1.51 0.56 -6.60
CA GLU A 68 -1.00 -0.80 -6.64
C GLU A 68 0.39 -0.86 -7.30
N SER A 69 0.66 -0.02 -8.31
CA SER A 69 1.98 0.04 -8.97
C SER A 69 3.10 0.57 -8.08
N PHE A 70 2.80 1.29 -6.98
CA PHE A 70 3.80 1.74 -6.02
C PHE A 70 4.27 0.62 -5.08
N LEU A 71 3.39 -0.35 -4.80
CA LEU A 71 3.63 -1.42 -3.83
C LEU A 71 4.31 -2.66 -4.45
N PHE A 72 4.41 -2.73 -5.78
CA PHE A 72 5.14 -3.81 -6.49
C PHE A 72 6.54 -3.41 -6.96
N VAL A 73 7.00 -2.21 -6.63
CA VAL A 73 8.32 -1.67 -7.06
C VAL A 73 9.34 -1.69 -5.91
N VAL A 74 8.91 -1.97 -4.69
CA VAL A 74 9.79 -2.16 -3.53
C VAL A 74 10.17 -3.63 -3.42
#